data_AF-A0A2S7NYA3-F1
#
_entry.id   AF-A0A2S7NYA3-F1
#
_cell.length_a   1.000
_cell.length_b   1.000
_cell.length_c   1.000
_cell.angle_alpha   90.00
_cell.angle_beta   90.00
_cell.angle_gamma   90.00
#
_symmetry.space_group_name_H-M   'P 1'
#
loop_
_entity.id
_entity.type
_entity.pdbx_description
1 polymer ?
#
loop_
_entity_poly.entity_id
_entity_poly.type
_entity_poly.pdbx_seq_one_letter_code
_entity_poly.pdbx_strand_id
1 'polypeptide(L)'
;MPLPFPQPTTTDPQTLSQTLPTNSKPQYLIFFASLVPPNNQSWCGDCRNAEQPLLKYLGGQVLEEERVRLVYVGDRERWRSTSPRNEWKDEPWGIEKLPTVVKVTKEGWEKLVEEDCYDEGKLRAFVEE
;
A
#
# COMPACT_ATOMS: atom_id res chain seq x y z
N MET A 1 12.71 10.11 2.43
CA MET A 1 12.44 10.45 1.01
C MET A 1 11.16 9.73 0.66
N PRO A 2 10.22 10.35 -0.05
CA PRO A 2 8.98 9.69 -0.43
C PRO A 2 9.29 8.45 -1.27
N LEU A 3 8.48 7.40 -1.11
CA LEU A 3 8.57 6.21 -1.95
C LEU A 3 8.39 6.58 -3.42
N PRO A 4 9.26 6.14 -4.34
CA PRO A 4 9.20 6.45 -5.77
C PRO A 4 8.11 5.64 -6.51
N PHE A 5 7.15 5.08 -5.79
CA PHE A 5 6.10 4.26 -6.37
C PHE A 5 5.03 5.13 -7.02
N PRO A 6 4.50 4.71 -8.18
CA PRO A 6 3.44 5.45 -8.85
C PRO A 6 2.17 5.42 -8.00
N GLN A 7 1.45 6.54 -7.98
CA GLN A 7 0.16 6.62 -7.32
C GLN A 7 -0.95 6.10 -8.25
N PRO A 8 -2.02 5.49 -7.71
CA PRO A 8 -3.16 5.17 -8.55
C PRO A 8 -3.78 6.46 -9.11
N THR A 9 -4.31 6.37 -10.34
CA THR A 9 -5.07 7.45 -10.98
C THR A 9 -6.43 7.70 -10.34
N THR A 10 -6.89 6.78 -9.49
CA THR A 10 -8.15 6.89 -8.76
C THR A 10 -7.90 6.80 -7.25
N THR A 11 -8.64 7.61 -6.50
CA THR A 11 -8.66 7.57 -5.02
C THR A 11 -9.85 6.74 -4.52
N ASP A 12 -10.74 6.27 -5.39
CA ASP A 12 -11.88 5.46 -5.00
C ASP A 12 -11.49 3.98 -4.82
N PRO A 13 -11.80 3.35 -3.68
CA PRO A 13 -11.42 1.97 -3.40
C PRO A 13 -12.06 0.96 -4.35
N GLN A 14 -13.31 1.20 -4.77
CA GLN A 14 -14.02 0.33 -5.71
C GLN A 14 -13.51 0.47 -7.15
N THR A 15 -13.14 1.68 -7.56
CA THR A 15 -12.54 1.90 -8.87
C THR A 15 -11.14 1.32 -8.91
N LEU A 16 -10.38 1.46 -7.81
CA LEU A 16 -9.04 0.92 -7.72
C LEU A 16 -9.05 -0.59 -8.00
N SER A 17 -9.92 -1.37 -7.33
CA SER A 17 -9.99 -2.81 -7.54
C SER A 17 -10.35 -3.21 -8.98
N GLN A 18 -11.20 -2.43 -9.65
CA GLN A 18 -11.57 -2.65 -11.05
C GLN A 18 -10.46 -2.25 -12.04
N THR A 19 -9.62 -1.29 -11.67
CA THR A 19 -8.51 -0.82 -12.52
C THR A 19 -7.25 -1.67 -12.43
N LEU A 20 -7.21 -2.67 -11.54
CA LEU A 20 -6.06 -3.57 -11.41
C LEU A 20 -6.08 -4.58 -12.56
N PRO A 21 -5.02 -4.64 -13.38
CA PRO A 21 -4.86 -5.70 -14.34
C PRO A 21 -5.01 -7.08 -13.69
N THR A 22 -5.99 -7.85 -14.17
CA THR A 22 -6.11 -9.30 -13.91
C THR A 22 -5.12 -10.05 -14.82
N ASN A 23 -3.86 -9.65 -14.78
CA ASN A 23 -2.81 -10.28 -15.57
C ASN A 23 -2.32 -11.54 -14.85
N SER A 24 -1.49 -12.35 -15.52
CA SER A 24 -0.91 -13.55 -14.90
C SER A 24 0.07 -13.22 -13.76
N LYS A 25 0.54 -11.97 -13.67
CA LYS A 25 1.49 -11.51 -12.66
C LYS A 25 0.78 -10.79 -11.52
N PRO A 26 1.27 -10.93 -10.28
CA PRO A 26 0.65 -10.34 -9.10
C PRO A 26 0.88 -8.83 -9.08
N GLN A 27 -0.14 -8.11 -8.62
CA GLN A 27 -0.12 -6.66 -8.42
C GLN A 27 -0.02 -6.32 -6.93
N TYR A 28 0.61 -5.21 -6.60
CA TYR A 28 0.88 -4.79 -5.24
C TYR A 28 0.31 -3.38 -5.02
N LEU A 29 -0.50 -3.24 -3.98
CA LEU A 29 -1.07 -1.97 -3.55
C LEU A 29 -0.55 -1.65 -2.17
N ILE A 30 0.16 -0.53 -2.02
CA ILE A 30 0.73 -0.09 -0.77
C ILE A 30 -0.15 1.04 -0.24
N PHE A 31 -0.92 0.78 0.82
CA PHE A 31 -1.67 1.78 1.55
C PHE A 31 -0.76 2.43 2.58
N PHE A 32 -0.56 3.73 2.42
CA PHE A 32 0.39 4.51 3.19
C PHE A 32 -0.24 5.75 3.81
N ALA A 33 0.32 6.15 4.94
CA ALA A 33 -0.01 7.40 5.58
C ALA A 33 0.47 8.57 4.71
N SER A 34 -0.39 9.59 4.55
CA SER A 34 -0.05 10.80 3.78
C SER A 34 1.22 11.47 4.33
N LEU A 35 1.96 12.10 3.42
CA LEU A 35 3.19 12.80 3.75
C LEU A 35 2.86 14.15 4.37
N VAL A 36 3.49 14.45 5.51
CA VAL A 36 3.28 15.72 6.19
C VAL A 36 4.38 16.70 5.78
N PRO A 37 4.04 17.84 5.14
CA PRO A 37 4.99 18.92 4.91
C PRO A 37 5.39 19.59 6.24
N PRO A 38 6.61 20.13 6.37
CA PRO A 38 7.60 20.35 5.31
C PRO A 38 8.55 19.18 5.04
N ASN A 39 8.59 18.17 5.91
CA ASN A 39 9.60 17.10 5.83
C ASN A 39 9.27 16.02 4.78
N ASN A 40 8.06 16.04 4.20
CA ASN A 40 7.58 15.01 3.27
C ASN A 40 7.75 13.59 3.84
N GLN A 41 7.48 13.44 5.14
CA GLN A 41 7.57 12.17 5.86
C GLN A 41 6.16 11.72 6.25
N SER A 42 5.92 10.41 6.20
CA SER A 42 4.69 9.84 6.74
C SER A 42 4.57 10.13 8.24
N TRP A 43 3.39 10.54 8.68
CA TRP A 43 3.09 10.76 10.11
C TRP A 43 3.03 9.46 10.93
N CYS A 44 2.96 8.31 10.26
CA CYS A 44 2.96 6.99 10.88
C CYS A 44 4.40 6.49 11.07
N GLY A 45 4.74 6.04 12.29
CA GLY A 45 6.04 5.48 12.62
C GLY A 45 6.34 4.20 11.85
N ASP A 46 5.37 3.28 11.82
CA ASP A 46 5.47 2.00 11.12
C ASP A 46 5.62 2.16 9.61
N CYS A 47 4.94 3.15 9.01
CA CYS A 47 5.13 3.47 7.60
C CYS A 47 6.61 3.75 7.32
N ARG A 48 7.26 4.59 8.12
CA ARG A 48 8.68 4.94 7.93
C ARG A 48 9.61 3.73 8.04
N ASN A 49 9.31 2.79 8.93
CA ASN A 49 10.08 1.56 9.07
C ASN A 49 9.88 0.63 7.86
N ALA A 50 8.66 0.57 7.31
CA ALA A 50 8.34 -0.23 6.13
C ALA A 50 8.83 0.39 4.81
N GLU A 51 9.13 1.69 4.73
CA GLU A 51 9.61 2.34 3.48
C GLU A 51 10.85 1.64 2.90
N GLN A 52 11.85 1.38 3.76
CA GLN A 52 13.11 0.74 3.37
C GLN A 52 12.92 -0.67 2.78
N PRO A 53 12.28 -1.62 3.51
CA PRO A 53 12.11 -2.97 3.00
C PRO A 53 11.14 -3.00 1.80
N LEU A 54 10.06 -2.21 1.81
CA LEU A 54 9.17 -2.13 0.64
C LEU A 54 9.92 -1.66 -0.60
N LEU A 55 10.76 -0.63 -0.49
CA LEU A 55 11.58 -0.18 -1.62
C LEU A 55 12.58 -1.25 -2.08
N LYS A 56 13.18 -1.98 -1.14
CA LYS A 56 14.15 -3.04 -1.45
C LYS A 56 13.53 -4.19 -2.24
N TYR A 57 12.31 -4.62 -1.89
CA TYR A 57 11.65 -5.75 -2.54
C TYR A 57 10.75 -5.34 -3.72
N LEU A 58 9.98 -4.27 -3.58
CA LEU A 58 9.02 -3.81 -4.61
C LEU A 58 9.61 -2.77 -5.56
N GLY A 59 10.73 -2.12 -5.21
CA GLY A 59 11.37 -1.07 -6.02
C GLY A 59 12.27 -1.57 -7.15
N GLY A 60 12.41 -2.89 -7.32
CA GLY A 60 13.11 -3.49 -8.47
C GLY A 60 12.15 -3.80 -9.61
N GLN A 61 12.13 -5.07 -10.03
CA GLN A 61 11.35 -5.53 -11.17
C GLN A 61 9.85 -5.23 -11.06
N VAL A 62 9.27 -5.27 -9.86
CA VAL A 62 7.83 -4.99 -9.65
C VAL A 62 7.50 -3.53 -10.01
N LEU A 63 8.36 -2.59 -9.65
CA LEU A 63 8.23 -1.18 -10.01
C LEU A 63 8.46 -0.97 -11.51
N GLU A 64 9.47 -1.61 -12.10
CA GLU A 64 9.73 -1.52 -13.54
C GLU A 64 8.56 -2.04 -14.39
N GLU A 65 7.85 -3.05 -13.90
CA GLU A 65 6.66 -3.60 -14.55
C GLU A 65 5.36 -2.85 -14.20
N GLU A 66 5.45 -1.73 -13.47
CA GLU A 66 4.30 -0.94 -12.97
C GLU A 66 3.27 -1.79 -12.21
N ARG A 67 3.74 -2.86 -11.55
CA ARG A 67 2.91 -3.79 -10.77
C ARG A 67 2.74 -3.35 -9.33
N VAL A 68 3.34 -2.24 -8.90
CA VAL A 68 3.18 -1.67 -7.55
C VAL A 68 2.58 -0.28 -7.64
N ARG A 69 1.60 0.03 -6.78
CA ARG A 69 1.04 1.38 -6.64
C ARG A 69 0.97 1.80 -5.18
N LEU A 70 1.20 3.08 -4.93
CA LEU A 70 1.19 3.69 -3.61
C LEU A 70 -0.06 4.55 -3.42
N VAL A 71 -0.89 4.17 -2.47
CA VAL A 71 -2.15 4.82 -2.14
C VAL A 71 -1.99 5.59 -0.84
N TYR A 72 -2.14 6.91 -0.88
CA TYR A 72 -2.21 7.69 0.36
C TYR A 72 -3.63 7.71 0.90
N VAL A 73 -3.78 7.24 2.13
CA VAL A 73 -5.08 7.20 2.83
C VAL A 73 -5.47 8.53 3.49
N GLY A 74 -4.67 9.58 3.27
CA GLY A 74 -4.87 10.91 3.85
C GLY A 74 -4.17 11.14 5.19
N ASP A 75 -4.54 12.26 5.83
CA ASP A 75 -3.96 12.71 7.09
C ASP A 75 -4.36 11.86 8.30
N ARG A 76 -3.57 11.96 9.37
CA ARG A 76 -3.80 11.22 10.63
C ARG A 76 -5.20 11.43 11.19
N GLU A 77 -5.68 12.67 11.16
CA GLU A 77 -7.00 13.02 11.67
C GLU A 77 -8.10 12.40 10.81
N ARG A 78 -7.96 12.46 9.47
CA ARG A 78 -8.87 11.81 8.53
C ARG A 78 -8.88 10.28 8.71
N TRP A 79 -7.71 9.67 8.91
CA TRP A 79 -7.58 8.24 9.14
C TRP A 79 -8.21 7.78 10.46
N ARG A 80 -7.98 8.53 11.55
CA ARG A 80 -8.53 8.23 12.87
C ARG A 80 -9.99 8.65 13.03
N SER A 81 -10.49 9.52 12.16
CA SER A 81 -11.89 9.93 12.18
C SER A 81 -12.79 8.72 11.96
N THR A 82 -13.75 8.58 12.87
CA THR A 82 -14.83 7.59 12.79
C THR A 82 -16.08 8.16 12.13
N SER A 83 -16.12 9.47 11.86
CA SER A 83 -17.27 10.14 11.21
C SER A 83 -16.79 11.43 10.52
N PRO A 84 -16.65 11.44 9.18
CA PRO A 84 -16.85 10.34 8.24
C PRO A 84 -15.75 9.28 8.38
N ARG A 85 -16.12 7.99 8.35
CA ARG A 85 -15.17 6.88 8.29
C ARG A 85 -14.39 6.96 6.98
N ASN A 86 -13.12 6.58 7.03
CA ASN A 86 -12.28 6.59 5.84
C ASN A 86 -12.65 5.42 4.92
N GLU A 87 -12.92 5.71 3.66
CA GLU A 87 -13.39 4.76 2.63
C GLU A 87 -12.48 3.54 2.46
N TRP A 88 -11.17 3.71 2.70
CA TRP A 88 -10.19 2.61 2.66
C TRP A 88 -10.39 1.56 3.76
N LYS A 89 -11.06 1.94 4.86
CA LYS A 89 -11.38 1.02 5.98
C LYS A 89 -12.62 0.18 5.70
N ASP A 90 -13.41 0.57 4.72
CA ASP A 90 -14.61 -0.12 4.29
C ASP A 90 -14.28 -1.08 3.13
N GLU A 91 -15.28 -1.83 2.68
CA GLU A 91 -15.13 -2.72 1.53
C GLU A 91 -14.82 -1.92 0.25
N PRO A 92 -14.01 -2.47 -0.67
CA PRO A 92 -13.49 -3.84 -0.68
C PRO A 92 -12.25 -4.09 0.20
N TRP A 93 -11.40 -3.09 0.46
CA TRP A 93 -10.06 -3.35 1.00
C TRP A 93 -10.01 -3.66 2.51
N GLY A 94 -10.88 -3.05 3.31
CA GLY A 94 -10.94 -3.30 4.75
C GLY A 94 -9.60 -3.01 5.47
N ILE A 95 -8.98 -1.88 5.15
CA ILE A 95 -7.67 -1.48 5.70
C ILE A 95 -7.88 -0.92 7.11
N GLU A 96 -7.53 -1.66 8.15
CA GLU A 96 -7.72 -1.18 9.53
C GLU A 96 -6.51 -0.41 10.07
N LYS A 97 -5.32 -0.76 9.57
CA LYS A 97 -4.02 -0.35 10.08
C LYS A 97 -3.08 0.04 8.94
N LEU A 98 -2.03 0.81 9.24
CA LEU A 98 -1.08 1.32 8.27
C LEU A 98 0.35 1.08 8.80
N PRO A 99 1.33 0.78 7.93
CA PRO A 99 1.21 0.52 6.49
C PRO A 99 0.47 -0.80 6.22
N THR A 100 -0.22 -0.89 5.08
CA THR A 100 -0.80 -2.16 4.61
C THR A 100 -0.45 -2.37 3.16
N VAL A 101 0.05 -3.55 2.81
CA VAL A 101 0.34 -3.94 1.42
C VAL A 101 -0.61 -5.04 1.00
N VAL A 102 -1.32 -4.84 -0.10
CA VAL A 102 -2.24 -5.81 -0.66
C VAL A 102 -1.66 -6.36 -1.96
N LYS A 103 -1.42 -7.66 -2.00
CA LYS A 103 -1.05 -8.39 -3.22
C LYS A 103 -2.33 -8.95 -3.84
N VAL A 104 -2.62 -8.54 -5.06
CA VAL A 104 -3.74 -9.02 -5.86
C VAL A 104 -3.20 -10.01 -6.89
N THR A 105 -3.64 -11.25 -6.79
CA THR A 105 -3.30 -12.36 -7.69
C THR A 105 -4.54 -12.85 -8.41
N LYS A 106 -4.38 -13.82 -9.31
CA LYS A 106 -5.52 -14.46 -9.98
C LYS A 106 -6.34 -15.34 -9.03
N GLU A 107 -5.70 -15.90 -8.00
CA GLU A 107 -6.32 -16.81 -7.04
C GLU A 107 -7.01 -16.07 -5.89
N GLY A 108 -6.67 -14.79 -5.69
CA GLY A 108 -7.32 -13.94 -4.70
C GLY A 108 -6.50 -12.70 -4.37
N TRP A 109 -6.58 -12.27 -3.13
CA TRP A 109 -5.81 -11.16 -2.60
C TRP A 109 -5.26 -11.49 -1.22
N GLU A 110 -4.03 -11.09 -0.96
CA GLU A 110 -3.37 -11.22 0.33
C GLU A 110 -3.02 -9.85 0.85
N LYS A 111 -3.03 -9.66 2.16
CA LYS A 111 -2.68 -8.38 2.79
C LYS A 111 -1.66 -8.56 3.91
N LEU A 112 -0.61 -7.74 3.88
CA LEU A 112 0.37 -7.57 4.95
C LEU A 112 0.05 -6.28 5.68
N VAL A 113 0.04 -6.30 7.02
CA VAL A 113 -0.36 -5.17 7.85
C VAL A 113 0.73 -4.88 8.88
N GLU A 114 1.07 -3.61 9.08
CA GLU A 114 2.02 -3.12 10.09
C GLU A 114 3.35 -3.89 10.09
N GLU A 115 3.52 -4.84 11.03
CA GLU A 115 4.72 -5.65 11.23
C GLU A 115 5.06 -6.52 10.03
N ASP A 116 4.05 -7.03 9.34
CA ASP A 116 4.25 -7.82 8.14
C ASP A 116 4.86 -7.01 6.99
N CYS A 117 4.69 -5.68 6.99
CA CYS A 117 5.21 -4.79 5.96
C CYS A 117 6.70 -4.47 6.13
N TYR A 118 7.32 -4.82 7.24
CA TYR A 118 8.76 -4.70 7.45
C TYR A 118 9.43 -6.02 7.84
N ASP A 119 8.68 -7.12 7.87
CA ASP A 119 9.23 -8.46 7.96
C ASP A 119 9.82 -8.88 6.60
N GLU A 120 11.15 -8.92 6.52
CA GLU A 120 11.87 -9.28 5.29
C GLU A 120 11.51 -10.68 4.78
N GLY A 121 11.17 -11.62 5.67
CA GLY A 121 10.81 -13.00 5.30
C GLY A 121 9.46 -13.05 4.60
N LYS A 122 8.44 -12.40 5.18
CA LYS A 122 7.11 -12.30 4.58
C LYS A 122 7.12 -11.46 3.32
N LEU A 123 7.77 -10.29 3.31
CA LEU A 123 7.89 -9.46 2.11
C LEU A 123 8.57 -10.20 0.97
N ARG A 124 9.64 -10.93 1.27
CA ARG A 124 10.33 -11.77 0.30
C ARG A 124 9.39 -12.81 -0.29
N ALA A 125 8.69 -13.58 0.55
CA ALA A 125 7.67 -14.55 0.08
C ALA A 125 6.48 -13.89 -0.62
N PHE A 126 6.20 -12.62 -0.31
CA PHE A 126 5.16 -11.86 -0.97
C PHE A 126 5.55 -11.49 -2.40
N VAL A 127 6.82 -11.13 -2.61
CA VAL A 127 7.34 -10.66 -3.90
C VAL A 127 7.88 -11.78 -4.78
N GLU A 128 8.57 -12.76 -4.20
CA GLU A 128 8.97 -14.00 -4.86
C GLU A 128 7.73 -14.89 -5.03
N GLU A 129 7.29 -15.03 -6.26
CA GLU A 129 6.27 -15.99 -6.70
C GLU A 129 6.92 -17.35 -7.03
#